data_AF-A0A2V9XQL6-F1
#
_entry.id   AF-A0A2V9XQL6-F1
#
_cell.length_a   1.000
_cell.length_b   1.000
_cell.length_c   1.000
_cell.angle_alpha   90.00
_cell.angle_beta   90.00
_cell.angle_gamma   90.00
#
_symmetry.space_group_name_H-M   'P 1'
#
loop_
_entity.id
_entity.type
_entity.pdbx_description
1 polymer ?
#
loop_
_entity_poly.entity_id
_entity_poly.type
_entity_poly.pdbx_seq_one_letter_code
_entity_poly.pdbx_strand_id
1 'polypeptide(L)'
;MDLRITRLLKIRALPRSEQSLRALVKRVPKAEALAGKIIERLRPACSSLYGARRRVATAGVVLLTAWLFIHVMFGANGMVVYRQKKTDYNALQSEIDGLQKENERYTHQIKSLKTDPKTIEKEAREQLHYARPGEVVYVTPAPESPQKPANNAAKK
;
A
#
# COMPACT_ATOMS: atom_id res chain seq x y z
N MET A 1 -21.45 34.44 55.34
CA MET A 1 -20.98 35.29 54.22
C MET A 1 -20.91 34.44 52.96
N ASP A 2 -21.52 34.72 51.83
CA ASP A 2 -22.69 35.51 51.42
C ASP A 2 -22.88 35.06 49.96
N LEU A 3 -24.00 34.41 49.65
CA LEU A 3 -24.36 33.96 48.30
C LEU A 3 -24.70 35.20 47.45
N ARG A 4 -24.30 35.26 46.17
CA ARG A 4 -25.02 36.09 45.19
C ARG A 4 -24.85 35.62 43.75
N ILE A 5 -26.02 35.38 43.17
CA ILE A 5 -26.34 34.73 41.90
C ILE A 5 -26.42 35.79 40.77
N THR A 6 -26.32 35.33 39.52
CA THR A 6 -26.85 35.92 38.26
C THR A 6 -26.30 37.25 37.73
N ARG A 7 -25.62 37.17 36.58
CA ARG A 7 -25.61 38.24 35.57
C ARG A 7 -26.76 37.99 34.59
N LEU A 8 -27.84 38.75 34.73
CA LEU A 8 -28.91 38.83 33.74
C LEU A 8 -28.42 39.59 32.50
N LEU A 9 -28.67 39.00 31.32
CA LEU A 9 -28.59 39.65 30.01
C LEU A 9 -29.41 40.94 30.02
N LYS A 10 -28.72 42.07 29.97
CA LYS A 10 -29.33 43.40 29.91
C LYS A 10 -29.86 43.62 28.50
N ILE A 11 -31.12 43.24 28.27
CA ILE A 11 -31.85 43.57 27.04
C ILE A 11 -31.86 45.10 26.93
N ARG A 12 -31.19 45.61 25.89
CA ARG A 12 -31.12 47.03 25.58
C ARG A 12 -32.52 47.47 25.13
N ALA A 13 -33.16 48.27 25.96
CA ALA A 13 -34.47 48.85 25.70
C ALA A 13 -34.47 49.60 24.36
N LEU A 14 -35.41 49.25 23.49
CA LEU A 14 -35.71 49.93 22.23
C LEU A 14 -36.14 51.38 22.52
N PRO A 15 -35.49 52.40 21.93
CA PRO A 15 -36.01 53.76 21.98
C PRO A 15 -37.27 53.87 21.12
N ARG A 16 -38.22 54.64 21.64
CA ARG A 16 -39.54 54.99 21.07
C ARG A 16 -39.53 55.10 19.54
N SER A 17 -40.29 54.20 18.94
CA SER A 17 -40.25 53.73 17.55
C SER A 17 -40.75 54.71 16.48
N GLU A 18 -41.40 55.82 16.83
CA GLU A 18 -42.05 56.71 15.85
C GLU A 18 -41.08 57.34 14.85
N GLN A 19 -39.95 57.89 15.31
CA GLN A 19 -39.02 58.61 14.44
C GLN A 19 -38.17 57.67 13.59
N SER A 20 -37.78 56.52 14.15
CA SER A 20 -37.07 55.47 13.43
C SER A 20 -37.98 54.80 12.39
N LEU A 21 -39.25 54.57 12.72
CA LEU A 21 -40.25 54.08 11.76
C LEU A 21 -40.51 55.10 10.65
N ARG A 22 -40.68 56.39 10.97
CA ARG A 22 -40.83 57.44 9.95
C ARG A 22 -39.59 57.57 9.04
N ALA A 23 -38.39 57.43 9.61
CA ALA A 23 -37.14 57.43 8.84
C ALA A 23 -37.01 56.20 7.93
N LEU A 24 -37.46 55.04 8.40
CA LEU A 24 -37.54 53.82 7.60
C LEU A 24 -38.56 53.96 6.47
N VAL A 25 -39.77 54.44 6.77
CA VAL A 25 -40.83 54.69 5.78
C VAL A 25 -40.38 55.65 4.68
N LYS A 26 -39.62 56.71 5.02
CA LYS A 26 -39.02 57.60 4.01
C LYS A 26 -37.95 56.93 3.14
N ARG A 27 -37.34 55.84 3.61
CA ARG A 27 -36.34 55.06 2.85
C ARG A 27 -36.95 53.91 2.06
N VAL A 28 -38.17 53.48 2.36
CA VAL A 28 -38.91 52.44 1.61
C VAL A 28 -38.91 52.68 0.09
N PRO A 29 -39.27 53.87 -0.44
CA PRO A 29 -39.34 54.04 -1.91
C PRO A 29 -37.96 53.99 -2.58
N LYS A 30 -36.89 54.38 -1.87
CA LYS A 30 -35.52 54.24 -2.38
C LYS A 30 -35.05 52.79 -2.36
N ALA A 31 -35.44 52.03 -1.34
CA ALA A 31 -35.16 50.61 -1.26
C ALA A 31 -35.90 49.83 -2.37
N GLU A 32 -37.15 50.19 -2.66
CA GLU A 32 -37.92 49.60 -3.76
C GLU A 32 -37.34 49.93 -5.14
N ALA A 33 -36.88 51.15 -5.36
CA ALA A 33 -36.23 51.54 -6.62
C ALA A 33 -34.88 50.83 -6.83
N LEU A 34 -34.10 50.64 -5.77
CA LEU A 34 -32.86 49.86 -5.82
C LEU A 34 -33.14 48.37 -6.02
N ALA A 35 -34.13 47.83 -5.31
CA ALA A 35 -34.57 46.44 -5.49
C ALA A 35 -35.05 46.20 -6.92
N GLY A 36 -35.84 47.11 -7.49
CA GLY A 36 -36.29 47.04 -8.88
C GLY A 36 -35.13 46.98 -9.88
N LYS A 37 -34.13 47.87 -9.74
CA LYS A 37 -32.92 47.86 -10.59
C LYS A 37 -32.11 46.57 -10.46
N ILE A 38 -32.01 46.02 -9.25
CA ILE A 38 -31.30 44.75 -9.00
C ILE A 38 -32.07 43.59 -9.65
N ILE A 39 -33.39 43.56 -9.49
CA ILE A 39 -34.25 42.52 -10.04
C ILE A 39 -34.24 42.55 -11.57
N GLU A 40 -34.30 43.72 -12.20
CA GLU A 40 -34.20 43.85 -13.67
C GLU A 40 -32.85 43.37 -14.20
N ARG A 41 -31.77 43.67 -13.48
CA ARG A 41 -30.41 43.28 -13.87
C ARG A 41 -30.15 41.78 -13.67
N LEU A 42 -30.80 41.17 -12.67
CA LEU A 42 -30.67 39.74 -12.36
C LEU A 42 -31.65 38.87 -13.16
N ARG A 43 -32.73 39.43 -13.70
CA ARG A 43 -33.74 38.72 -14.51
C ARG A 43 -33.13 37.93 -15.68
N PRO A 44 -32.23 38.48 -16.53
CA PRO A 44 -31.62 37.71 -17.62
C PRO A 44 -30.53 36.73 -17.16
N ALA A 45 -29.87 37.03 -16.04
CA ALA A 45 -28.87 36.13 -15.45
C ALA A 45 -29.53 34.87 -14.91
N CYS A 46 -30.64 34.99 -14.18
CA CYS A 46 -31.40 33.85 -13.68
C CYS A 46 -31.96 32.98 -14.81
N SER A 47 -32.54 33.54 -15.87
CA SER A 47 -33.08 32.74 -16.98
C SER A 47 -31.98 32.00 -17.76
N SER A 48 -30.82 32.64 -17.97
CA SER A 48 -29.64 32.00 -18.58
C SER A 48 -29.06 30.90 -17.68
N LEU A 49 -29.03 31.12 -16.36
CA LEU A 49 -28.64 30.11 -15.37
C LEU A 49 -29.59 28.91 -15.38
N TYR A 50 -30.89 29.10 -15.62
CA TYR A 50 -31.84 27.99 -15.77
C TYR A 50 -31.58 27.12 -17.02
N GLY A 51 -31.04 27.69 -18.10
CA GLY A 51 -30.57 26.94 -19.27
C GLY A 51 -29.20 26.28 -19.04
N ALA A 52 -28.30 26.99 -18.35
CA ALA A 52 -26.96 26.52 -18.02
C ALA A 52 -26.94 25.48 -16.88
N ARG A 53 -27.96 25.41 -16.02
CA ARG A 53 -28.05 24.45 -14.90
C ARG A 53 -27.90 23.02 -15.37
N ARG A 54 -28.44 22.68 -16.55
CA ARG A 54 -28.34 21.34 -17.12
C ARG A 54 -26.91 21.03 -17.53
N ARG A 55 -26.21 22.00 -18.12
CA ARG A 55 -24.79 21.86 -18.49
C ARG A 55 -23.89 21.76 -17.25
N VAL A 56 -24.14 22.57 -16.22
CA VAL A 56 -23.41 22.52 -14.95
C VAL A 56 -23.67 21.19 -14.22
N ALA A 57 -24.92 20.72 -14.19
CA ALA A 57 -25.27 19.42 -13.62
C ALA A 57 -24.56 18.28 -14.37
N THR A 58 -24.61 18.27 -15.71
CA THR A 58 -23.91 17.25 -16.51
C THR A 58 -22.40 17.31 -16.29
N ALA A 59 -21.79 18.50 -16.28
CA ALA A 59 -20.36 18.65 -16.01
C ALA A 59 -19.98 18.16 -14.60
N GLY A 60 -20.81 18.45 -13.59
CA GLY A 60 -20.62 17.96 -12.23
C GLY A 60 -20.70 16.44 -12.14
N VAL A 61 -21.67 15.82 -12.83
CA VAL A 61 -21.79 14.35 -12.89
C VAL A 61 -20.55 13.75 -13.58
N VAL A 62 -20.14 14.30 -14.73
CA VAL A 62 -18.96 13.81 -15.46
C VAL A 62 -17.70 13.90 -14.59
N LEU A 63 -17.50 15.02 -13.89
CA LEU A 63 -16.37 15.19 -12.96
C LEU A 63 -16.42 14.18 -11.81
N LEU A 64 -17.58 13.97 -11.19
CA LEU A 64 -17.74 12.98 -10.13
C LEU A 64 -17.47 11.56 -10.65
N THR A 65 -17.97 11.22 -11.83
CA THR A 65 -17.73 9.89 -12.44
C THR A 65 -16.25 9.70 -12.77
N ALA A 66 -15.59 10.71 -13.35
CA ALA A 66 -14.17 10.66 -13.66
C ALA A 66 -13.32 10.53 -12.39
N TRP A 67 -13.62 11.29 -11.34
CA TRP A 67 -12.95 11.15 -10.04
C TRP A 67 -13.15 9.74 -9.48
N LEU A 68 -14.38 9.25 -9.39
CA LEU A 68 -14.64 7.92 -8.85
C LEU A 68 -13.92 6.84 -9.66
N PHE A 69 -13.91 6.95 -10.99
CA PHE A 69 -13.18 6.05 -11.87
C PHE A 69 -11.68 6.02 -11.58
N ILE A 70 -11.05 7.21 -11.47
CA ILE A 70 -9.64 7.34 -11.10
C ILE A 70 -9.41 6.72 -9.71
N HIS A 71 -10.24 7.04 -8.72
CA HIS A 71 -10.07 6.54 -7.37
C HIS A 71 -10.23 5.01 -7.27
N VAL A 72 -11.13 4.41 -8.05
CA VAL A 72 -11.30 2.95 -8.09
C VAL A 72 -10.12 2.28 -8.81
N MET A 73 -9.66 2.86 -9.93
CA MET A 73 -8.51 2.33 -10.69
C MET A 73 -7.18 2.45 -9.96
N PHE A 74 -6.98 3.53 -9.19
CA PHE A 74 -5.78 3.81 -8.40
C PHE A 74 -5.93 3.49 -6.91
N GLY A 75 -7.07 2.97 -6.47
CA GLY A 75 -7.34 2.64 -5.07
C GLY A 75 -6.54 1.43 -4.57
N ALA A 76 -6.69 1.12 -3.29
CA ALA A 76 -5.97 0.02 -2.60
C ALA A 76 -6.09 -1.37 -3.26
N ASN A 77 -7.10 -1.57 -4.12
CA ASN A 77 -7.32 -2.81 -4.89
C ASN A 77 -7.30 -2.58 -6.41
N GLY A 78 -6.67 -1.50 -6.86
CA GLY A 78 -6.60 -1.11 -8.25
C GLY A 78 -5.71 -2.02 -9.11
N MET A 79 -5.69 -1.74 -10.41
CA MET A 79 -4.91 -2.49 -11.41
C MET A 79 -3.41 -2.59 -11.05
N VAL A 80 -2.87 -1.57 -10.40
CA VAL A 80 -1.45 -1.53 -9.99
C VAL A 80 -1.14 -2.63 -8.97
N VAL A 81 -1.96 -2.78 -7.93
CA VAL A 81 -1.78 -3.81 -6.90
C VAL A 81 -2.03 -5.20 -7.48
N TYR A 82 -2.98 -5.33 -8.40
CA TYR A 82 -3.20 -6.61 -9.10
C TYR A 82 -1.96 -7.05 -9.88
N ARG A 83 -1.29 -6.14 -10.60
CA ARG A 83 -0.08 -6.47 -11.34
C ARG A 83 1.05 -6.93 -10.42
N GLN A 84 1.25 -6.25 -9.29
CA GLN A 84 2.26 -6.64 -8.32
C GLN A 84 1.96 -7.98 -7.66
N LYS A 85 0.72 -8.20 -7.21
CA LYS A 85 0.32 -9.51 -6.65
C LYS A 85 0.45 -10.64 -7.67
N LYS A 86 0.20 -10.36 -8.95
CA LYS A 86 0.35 -11.35 -10.01
C LYS A 86 1.81 -11.70 -10.28
N THR A 87 2.73 -10.73 -10.22
CA THR A 87 4.16 -11.04 -10.34
C THR A 87 4.65 -11.85 -9.16
N ASP A 88 4.24 -11.49 -7.94
CA ASP A 88 4.63 -12.20 -6.72
C ASP A 88 4.07 -13.62 -6.70
N TYR A 89 2.79 -13.78 -7.11
CA TYR A 89 2.16 -15.09 -7.26
C TYR A 89 2.92 -15.99 -8.26
N ASN A 90 3.27 -15.46 -9.43
CA ASN A 90 4.01 -16.22 -10.44
C ASN A 90 5.41 -16.62 -9.96
N ALA A 91 6.11 -15.72 -9.26
CA ALA A 91 7.43 -16.01 -8.70
C ALA A 91 7.36 -17.13 -7.65
N LEU A 92 6.41 -17.01 -6.72
CA LEU A 92 6.22 -18.00 -5.66
C LEU A 92 5.78 -19.36 -6.23
N GLN A 93 4.93 -19.36 -7.26
CA GLN A 93 4.54 -20.59 -7.96
C GLN A 93 5.75 -21.27 -8.60
N SER A 94 6.64 -20.51 -9.25
CA SER A 94 7.86 -21.05 -9.84
C SER A 94 8.81 -21.63 -8.78
N GLU A 95 8.86 -21.03 -7.59
CA GLU A 95 9.67 -21.53 -6.47
C GLU A 95 9.10 -22.85 -5.94
N ILE A 96 7.78 -22.94 -5.76
CA ILE A 96 7.10 -24.19 -5.37
C ILE A 96 7.39 -25.31 -6.39
N ASP A 97 7.23 -25.02 -7.68
CA ASP A 97 7.48 -26.00 -8.73
C ASP A 97 8.95 -26.46 -8.75
N GLY A 98 9.89 -25.56 -8.46
CA GLY A 98 11.31 -25.87 -8.33
C GLY A 98 11.59 -26.78 -7.13
N LEU A 99 11.10 -26.40 -5.95
CA LEU A 99 11.25 -27.19 -4.73
C LEU A 99 10.61 -28.57 -4.84
N GLN A 100 9.47 -28.67 -5.54
CA GLN A 100 8.80 -29.95 -5.73
C GLN A 100 9.63 -30.90 -6.60
N LYS A 101 10.25 -30.40 -7.67
CA LYS A 101 11.20 -31.17 -8.49
C LYS A 101 12.42 -31.61 -7.70
N GLU A 102 12.97 -30.75 -6.86
CA GLU A 102 14.08 -31.10 -5.99
C GLU A 102 13.69 -32.20 -4.99
N ASN A 103 12.50 -32.09 -4.41
CA ASN A 103 11.98 -33.07 -3.48
C ASN A 103 11.75 -34.42 -4.16
N GLU A 104 11.20 -34.44 -5.38
CA GLU A 104 11.10 -35.65 -6.20
C GLU A 104 12.46 -36.27 -6.49
N ARG A 105 13.47 -35.46 -6.83
CA ARG A 105 14.85 -35.91 -7.05
C ARG A 105 15.43 -36.55 -5.80
N TYR A 106 15.34 -35.90 -4.64
CA TYR A 106 15.85 -36.46 -3.38
C TYR A 106 15.09 -37.72 -2.97
N THR A 107 13.77 -37.73 -3.15
CA THR A 107 12.94 -38.92 -2.89
C THR A 107 13.39 -40.09 -3.74
N HIS A 108 13.69 -39.85 -5.02
CA HIS A 108 14.22 -40.88 -5.91
C HIS A 108 15.60 -41.37 -5.47
N GLN A 109 16.51 -40.47 -5.07
CA GLN A 109 17.84 -40.83 -4.55
C GLN A 109 17.74 -41.65 -3.26
N ILE A 110 16.88 -41.25 -2.32
CA ILE A 110 16.64 -42.00 -1.09
C ILE A 110 16.06 -43.37 -1.42
N LYS A 111 15.14 -43.45 -2.38
CA LYS A 111 14.56 -44.73 -2.81
C LYS A 111 15.60 -45.64 -3.45
N SER A 112 16.48 -45.12 -4.32
CA SER A 112 17.57 -45.91 -4.90
C SER A 112 18.56 -46.38 -3.84
N LEU A 113 18.91 -45.51 -2.89
CA LEU A 113 19.77 -45.84 -1.76
C LEU A 113 19.13 -46.90 -0.84
N LYS A 114 17.81 -46.87 -0.62
CA LYS A 114 17.13 -47.83 0.26
C LYS A 114 16.81 -49.18 -0.40
N THR A 115 16.58 -49.19 -1.71
CA THR A 115 16.04 -50.38 -2.40
C THR A 115 17.16 -51.26 -2.97
N ASP A 116 18.34 -50.70 -3.26
CA ASP A 116 19.47 -51.47 -3.81
C ASP A 116 20.63 -51.59 -2.81
N PRO A 117 20.82 -52.76 -2.17
CA PRO A 117 21.91 -52.99 -1.23
C PRO A 117 23.31 -52.83 -1.84
N LYS A 118 23.46 -52.97 -3.18
CA LYS A 118 24.74 -52.74 -3.86
C LYS A 118 25.13 -51.26 -3.91
N THR A 119 24.14 -50.37 -3.99
CA THR A 119 24.39 -48.92 -3.97
C THR A 119 24.85 -48.47 -2.58
N ILE A 120 24.25 -49.01 -1.51
CA ILE A 120 24.70 -48.78 -0.12
C ILE A 120 26.13 -49.29 0.08
N GLU A 121 26.42 -50.50 -0.40
CA GLU A 121 27.75 -51.11 -0.26
C GLU A 121 28.83 -50.30 -0.99
N LYS A 122 28.50 -49.73 -2.16
CA LYS A 122 29.40 -48.85 -2.90
C LYS A 122 29.70 -47.55 -2.13
N GLU A 123 28.67 -46.85 -1.66
CA GLU A 123 28.84 -45.61 -0.89
C GLU A 123 29.57 -45.85 0.44
N ALA A 124 29.29 -46.97 1.12
CA ALA A 124 29.99 -47.36 2.34
C ALA A 124 31.48 -47.66 2.07
N ARG A 125 31.81 -48.29 0.94
CA ARG A 125 33.22 -48.53 0.56
C ARG A 125 33.95 -47.26 0.15
N GLU A 126 33.29 -46.38 -0.61
CA GLU A 126 33.91 -45.16 -1.17
C GLU A 126 34.02 -44.03 -0.14
N GLN A 127 32.96 -43.74 0.62
CA GLN A 127 32.97 -42.62 1.58
C GLN A 127 33.47 -43.02 2.96
N LEU A 128 33.16 -44.23 3.42
CA LEU A 128 33.43 -44.67 4.79
C LEU A 128 34.62 -45.64 4.87
N HIS A 129 35.27 -45.95 3.75
CA HIS A 129 36.35 -46.96 3.66
C HIS A 129 35.98 -48.29 4.33
N TYR A 130 34.69 -48.64 4.29
CA TYR A 130 34.16 -49.79 4.99
C TYR A 130 34.63 -51.08 4.31
N ALA A 131 35.33 -51.95 5.04
CA ALA A 131 35.84 -53.23 4.55
C ALA A 131 35.26 -54.37 5.39
N ARG A 132 34.91 -55.49 4.75
CA ARG A 132 34.47 -56.68 5.49
C ARG A 132 35.66 -57.36 6.18
N PRO A 133 35.42 -58.15 7.26
CA PRO A 133 36.48 -58.94 7.88
C PRO A 133 37.19 -59.82 6.84
N GLY A 134 38.49 -59.55 6.61
CA GLY A 134 39.32 -60.26 5.62
C GLY A 134 39.63 -59.49 4.32
N GLU A 135 39.07 -58.30 4.11
CA GLU A 135 39.43 -57.41 2.98
C GLU A 135 40.57 -56.45 3.37
N VAL A 136 41.50 -56.15 2.44
CA VAL A 136 42.67 -55.26 2.68
C VAL A 136 42.49 -53.96 1.90
N VAL A 137 42.49 -52.81 2.59
CA VAL A 137 42.33 -51.47 1.99
C VAL A 137 43.70 -50.89 1.63
N TYR A 138 43.95 -50.65 0.35
CA TYR A 138 45.14 -49.94 -0.12
C TYR A 138 44.87 -48.43 -0.16
N VAL A 139 45.62 -47.66 0.62
CA VAL A 139 45.57 -46.20 0.62
C VAL A 139 46.85 -45.66 0.00
N THR A 140 46.72 -44.73 -0.94
CA THR A 140 47.88 -44.05 -1.53
C THR A 140 48.55 -43.19 -0.46
N PRO A 141 49.88 -43.31 -0.27
CA PRO A 141 50.58 -42.49 0.72
C PRO A 141 50.37 -41.00 0.41
N ALA A 142 50.13 -40.21 1.46
CA ALA A 142 49.97 -38.77 1.33
C ALA A 142 51.22 -38.17 0.65
N PRO A 143 51.05 -37.24 -0.31
CA PRO A 143 52.20 -36.55 -0.90
C PRO A 143 52.98 -35.86 0.22
N GLU A 144 54.29 -36.11 0.26
CA GLU A 144 55.16 -35.55 1.28
C GLU A 144 54.96 -34.04 1.36
N SER A 145 54.55 -33.56 2.54
CA SER A 145 54.44 -32.13 2.80
C SER A 145 55.81 -31.50 2.57
N PRO A 146 55.96 -30.45 1.74
CA PRO A 146 57.25 -29.80 1.54
C PRO A 146 57.76 -29.31 2.90
N GLN A 147 58.93 -29.82 3.30
CA GLN A 147 59.58 -29.44 4.55
C GLN A 147 59.67 -27.92 4.65
N LYS A 148 59.03 -27.37 5.68
CA LYS A 148 59.14 -25.96 6.04
C LYS A 148 60.62 -25.67 6.31
N PRO A 149 61.26 -24.75 5.57
CA PRO A 149 62.70 -24.51 5.71
C PRO A 149 63.00 -24.04 7.14
N ALA A 150 63.98 -24.68 7.77
CA ALA A 150 64.46 -24.30 9.09
C ALA A 150 65.10 -22.91 8.99
N ASN A 151 64.37 -21.90 9.45
CA ASN A 151 64.85 -20.53 9.49
C ASN A 151 65.80 -20.40 10.69
N ASN A 152 67.09 -20.64 10.46
CA ASN A 152 68.15 -20.32 11.41
C ASN A 152 68.38 -18.80 11.40
N ALA A 153 67.42 -18.04 11.94
CA ALA A 153 67.62 -16.62 12.19
C ALA A 153 68.59 -16.48 13.37
N ALA A 154 69.80 -16.04 13.03
CA ALA A 154 70.93 -15.82 13.92
C ALA A 154 70.55 -14.97 15.13
N LYS A 155 70.93 -15.47 16.31
CA LYS A 155 70.99 -14.70 17.56
C LYS A 155 72.27 -13.85 17.52
N LYS A 156 72.14 -12.53 17.33
CA LYS A 156 73.15 -11.56 17.78
C LYS A 156 72.53 -10.19 18.00
#